data_AF-A0A6M0GFV3-F1
#
_entry.id   AF-A0A6M0GFV3-F1
#
_cell.length_a   1.000
_cell.length_b   1.000
_cell.length_c   1.000
_cell.angle_alpha   90.00
_cell.angle_beta   90.00
_cell.angle_gamma   90.00
#
_symmetry.space_group_name_H-M   'P 1'
#
loop_
_entity.id
_entity.type
_entity.pdbx_description
1 polymer ?
#
loop_
_entity_poly.entity_id
_entity_poly.type
_entity_poly.pdbx_seq_one_letter_code
_entity_poly.pdbx_strand_id
1 'polypeptide(L)'
;MVILEHLLKRLYVNSPYDFNGWERTIRTQRNDLELLLEDAPSLKTLWDASFDKAWKIALRTVREEYPQVNFPTQWPYSQQVETMLNDKFWENLED
;
A
#
# COMPACT_ATOMS: atom_id res chain seq x y z
N MET A 1 -0.83 -0.08 -7.79
CA MET A 1 -0.55 -1.51 -7.57
C MET A 1 0.63 -1.68 -6.61
N VAL A 2 1.78 -1.11 -6.96
CA VAL A 2 3.05 -1.26 -6.23
C VAL A 2 2.99 -0.81 -4.76
N ILE A 3 2.31 0.30 -4.43
CA ILE A 3 2.19 0.79 -3.03
C ILE A 3 1.56 -0.28 -2.13
N LEU A 4 0.38 -0.79 -2.48
CA LEU A 4 -0.34 -1.77 -1.65
C LEU A 4 0.42 -3.09 -1.50
N GLU A 5 1.09 -3.55 -2.56
CA GLU A 5 1.92 -4.76 -2.49
C GLU A 5 3.05 -4.59 -1.47
N HIS A 6 3.79 -3.47 -1.54
CA HIS A 6 4.90 -3.23 -0.65
C HIS A 6 4.45 -2.89 0.77
N LEU A 7 3.29 -2.25 0.93
CA LEU A 7 2.67 -2.06 2.25
C LEU A 7 2.32 -3.41 2.89
N LEU A 8 1.68 -4.32 2.14
CA LEU A 8 1.36 -5.65 2.64
C LEU A 8 2.61 -6.43 3.03
N LYS A 9 3.66 -6.41 2.18
CA LYS A 9 4.95 -7.01 2.52
C LYS A 9 5.50 -6.42 3.82
N ARG A 10 5.55 -5.09 3.91
CA ARG A 10 6.13 -4.40 5.07
C ARG A 10 5.36 -4.63 6.38
N LEU A 11 4.05 -4.78 6.30
CA LEU A 11 3.18 -4.99 7.46
C LEU A 11 3.15 -6.44 7.96
N TYR A 12 3.26 -7.42 7.06
CA TYR A 12 2.96 -8.82 7.39
C TYR A 12 4.12 -9.80 7.16
N VAL A 13 5.09 -9.44 6.32
CA VAL A 13 6.26 -10.30 6.05
C VAL A 13 7.40 -9.86 6.95
N ASN A 14 7.83 -10.74 7.86
CA ASN A 14 8.98 -10.46 8.72
C ASN A 14 10.31 -10.65 7.96
N SER A 15 10.71 -9.64 7.19
CA SER A 15 12.02 -9.60 6.51
C SER A 15 12.73 -8.27 6.77
N PRO A 16 13.46 -8.15 7.90
CA PRO A 16 14.18 -6.92 8.24
C PRO A 16 15.18 -6.47 7.18
N TYR A 17 15.73 -7.42 6.42
CA TYR A 17 16.64 -7.14 5.31
C TYR A 17 15.95 -6.36 4.18
N ASP A 18 14.68 -6.66 3.90
CA ASP A 18 13.94 -6.08 2.78
C ASP A 18 13.17 -4.80 3.13
N PHE A 19 12.96 -4.52 4.42
CA PHE A 19 12.16 -3.37 4.89
C PHE A 19 12.57 -2.06 4.25
N ASN A 20 13.87 -1.74 4.27
CA ASN A 20 14.38 -0.50 3.68
C ASN A 20 14.11 -0.39 2.18
N GLY A 21 14.15 -1.51 1.46
CA GLY A 21 13.84 -1.58 0.04
C GLY A 21 12.36 -1.32 -0.23
N TRP A 22 11.48 -1.98 0.54
CA TRP A 22 10.04 -1.81 0.39
C TRP A 22 9.58 -0.40 0.77
N GLU A 23 10.08 0.14 1.87
CA GLU A 23 9.77 1.51 2.32
C GLU A 23 10.25 2.55 1.30
N ARG A 24 11.40 2.34 0.64
CA ARG A 24 11.86 3.19 -0.46
C ARG A 24 10.86 3.17 -1.62
N THR A 25 10.42 1.99 -2.04
CA THR A 25 9.43 1.84 -3.12
C THR A 25 8.11 2.52 -2.76
N ILE A 26 7.62 2.33 -1.52
CA ILE A 26 6.40 2.99 -1.02
C ILE A 26 6.54 4.50 -1.13
N ARG A 27 7.64 5.09 -0.65
CA ARG A 27 7.88 6.53 -0.70
C ARG A 27 7.93 7.05 -2.14
N THR A 28 8.69 6.39 -3.02
CA THR A 28 8.77 6.81 -4.43
C THR A 28 7.39 6.81 -5.09
N GLN A 29 6.64 5.72 -4.94
CA GLN A 29 5.33 5.59 -5.57
C GLN A 29 4.27 6.54 -4.97
N ARG A 30 4.40 6.91 -3.70
CA ARG A 30 3.55 7.94 -3.08
C ARG A 30 3.80 9.31 -3.68
N ASN A 31 5.06 9.70 -3.86
CA ASN A 31 5.40 10.97 -4.51
C ASN A 31 4.86 11.02 -5.95
N ASP A 32 5.02 9.93 -6.71
CA ASP A 32 4.50 9.84 -8.08
C ASP A 32 2.96 9.98 -8.11
N LEU A 33 2.27 9.35 -7.14
CA LEU A 33 0.82 9.43 -7.00
C LEU A 33 0.35 10.82 -6.57
N GLU A 34 1.07 11.47 -5.66
CA GLU A 34 0.77 12.83 -5.20
C GLU A 34 0.83 13.81 -6.37
N LEU A 35 1.94 13.81 -7.13
CA LEU A 35 2.11 14.63 -8.32
C LEU A 35 1.01 14.37 -9.36
N LEU A 36 0.64 13.11 -9.59
CA LEU A 36 -0.45 12.76 -10.51
C LEU A 36 -1.80 13.34 -10.06
N LEU A 37 -2.09 13.31 -8.76
CA LEU A 37 -3.34 13.84 -8.21
C LEU A 37 -3.36 15.37 -8.16
N GLU A 38 -2.19 16.02 -8.08
CA GLU A 38 -2.04 17.47 -8.23
C GLU A 38 -2.29 17.91 -9.68
N ASP A 39 -1.67 17.22 -10.65
CA ASP A 39 -1.84 17.49 -12.07
C ASP A 39 -3.26 17.19 -12.58
N ALA A 40 -3.93 16.20 -11.98
CA ALA A 40 -5.28 15.78 -12.34
C ALA A 40 -6.19 15.54 -11.12
N PRO A 41 -6.68 16.60 -10.45
CA PRO A 41 -7.48 16.49 -9.21
C PRO A 41 -8.78 15.69 -9.39
N SER A 42 -9.34 15.65 -10.59
CA SER A 42 -10.53 14.86 -10.91
C SER A 42 -10.32 13.36 -10.71
N LEU A 43 -9.08 12.86 -10.75
CA LEU A 43 -8.77 11.46 -10.46
C LEU A 43 -9.10 11.07 -9.01
N LYS A 44 -9.16 12.02 -8.07
CA LYS A 44 -9.61 11.76 -6.70
C LYS A 44 -11.05 11.24 -6.66
N THR A 45 -11.89 11.57 -7.64
CA THR A 45 -13.27 11.05 -7.75
C THR A 45 -13.33 9.56 -8.08
N LEU A 46 -12.25 9.00 -8.64
CA LEU A 46 -12.14 7.58 -9.00
C LEU A 46 -11.38 6.77 -7.95
N TRP A 47 -11.03 7.40 -6.82
CA TRP A 47 -10.13 6.85 -5.82
C TRP A 47 -10.62 5.51 -5.27
N ASP A 48 -11.83 5.46 -4.72
CA ASP A 48 -12.36 4.25 -4.05
C ASP A 48 -12.41 3.06 -5.02
N ALA A 49 -12.94 3.27 -6.23
CA ALA A 49 -13.02 2.23 -7.24
C ALA A 49 -11.63 1.77 -7.74
N SER A 50 -10.65 2.68 -7.78
CA SER A 50 -9.27 2.36 -8.17
C SER A 50 -8.54 1.63 -7.05
N PHE A 51 -8.77 2.01 -5.80
CA PHE A 51 -8.25 1.36 -4.60
C PHE A 51 -8.72 -0.09 -4.53
N ASP A 52 -10.02 -0.35 -4.67
CA ASP A 52 -10.58 -1.70 -4.63
C ASP A 52 -9.96 -2.65 -5.68
N LYS A 53 -9.74 -2.13 -6.89
CA LYS A 53 -9.07 -2.89 -7.95
C LYS A 53 -7.61 -3.15 -7.60
N ALA A 54 -6.90 -2.12 -7.14
CA ALA A 54 -5.49 -2.23 -6.76
C ALA A 54 -5.30 -3.20 -5.57
N TRP A 55 -6.21 -3.19 -4.59
CA TRP A 55 -6.20 -4.08 -3.44
C TRP A 55 -6.31 -5.55 -3.85
N LYS A 56 -7.29 -5.90 -4.69
CA LYS A 56 -7.48 -7.27 -5.17
C LYS A 56 -6.24 -7.80 -5.89
N ILE A 57 -5.62 -6.95 -6.70
CA ILE A 57 -4.41 -7.32 -7.44
C ILE A 57 -3.25 -7.51 -6.46
N ALA A 58 -2.99 -6.52 -5.60
CA ALA A 58 -1.89 -6.56 -4.64
C ALA A 58 -1.98 -7.76 -3.69
N LEU A 59 -3.18 -8.05 -3.17
CA LEU A 59 -3.42 -9.17 -2.26
C LEU A 59 -3.18 -10.52 -2.95
N ARG A 60 -3.57 -10.65 -4.22
CA ARG A 60 -3.25 -11.85 -5.01
C ARG A 60 -1.74 -12.01 -5.18
N THR A 61 -1.04 -10.95 -5.60
CA THR A 61 0.42 -10.96 -5.81
C THR A 61 1.15 -11.42 -4.55
N VAL A 62 0.90 -10.78 -3.40
CA VAL A 62 1.66 -11.11 -2.17
C VAL A 62 1.33 -12.49 -1.61
N ARG A 63 0.11 -13.01 -1.85
CA ARG A 63 -0.26 -14.38 -1.47
C ARG A 63 0.44 -15.43 -2.32
N GLU A 64 0.69 -15.14 -3.59
CA GLU A 64 1.48 -16.01 -4.47
C GLU A 64 2.96 -16.00 -4.08
N GLU A 65 3.51 -14.83 -3.74
CA GLU A 65 4.93 -14.69 -3.35
C GLU A 65 5.23 -15.21 -1.93
N TYR A 66 4.29 -15.05 -0.99
CA TYR A 66 4.45 -15.42 0.41
C TYR A 66 3.26 -16.31 0.87
N PRO A 67 3.14 -17.54 0.35
CA PRO A 67 2.01 -18.42 0.64
C PRO A 67 1.88 -18.82 2.12
N GLN A 68 2.96 -18.70 2.89
CA GLN A 68 3.01 -18.96 4.32
C GLN A 68 2.54 -17.79 5.20
N VAL A 69 2.31 -16.60 4.63
CA VAL A 69 1.95 -15.39 5.37
C VAL A 69 0.44 -15.19 5.33
N ASN A 70 -0.16 -14.97 6.50
CA ASN A 70 -1.59 -14.70 6.64
C ASN A 70 -1.88 -13.21 6.38
N PHE A 71 -2.16 -12.87 5.12
CA PHE A 71 -2.60 -11.53 4.75
C PHE A 71 -4.10 -11.32 5.01
N PRO A 72 -4.52 -10.11 5.45
CA PRO A 72 -5.92 -9.82 5.72
C PRO A 72 -6.74 -9.87 4.43
N THR A 73 -8.04 -10.17 4.56
CA THR A 73 -8.97 -10.19 3.42
C THR A 73 -9.43 -8.79 3.01
N GLN A 74 -9.35 -7.82 3.93
CA GLN A 74 -9.71 -6.42 3.73
C GLN A 74 -8.59 -5.52 4.24
N TRP A 75 -8.46 -4.33 3.67
CA TRP A 75 -7.50 -3.33 4.15
C TRP A 75 -7.91 -2.88 5.56
N PRO A 76 -7.02 -2.99 6.58
CA PRO A 76 -7.40 -2.76 7.98
C PRO A 76 -7.30 -1.30 8.42
N TYR A 77 -6.77 -0.41 7.57
CA TYR A 77 -6.62 1.01 7.88
C TYR A 77 -7.59 1.87 7.07
N SER A 78 -7.53 3.18 7.28
CA SER A 78 -8.18 4.14 6.39
C SER A 78 -7.73 3.94 4.94
N GLN A 79 -8.68 4.06 4.02
CA GLN A 79 -8.42 4.07 2.58
C GLN A 79 -8.37 5.49 2.02
N GLN A 80 -8.55 6.54 2.83
CA GLN A 80 -8.54 7.92 2.33
C GLN A 80 -7.22 8.25 1.60
N VAL A 81 -7.30 9.07 0.55
CA VAL A 81 -6.15 9.49 -0.27
C VAL A 81 -5.02 10.00 0.62
N GLU A 82 -5.28 10.98 1.48
CA GLU A 82 -4.29 11.56 2.39
C GLU A 82 -3.60 10.52 3.27
N THR A 83 -4.36 9.59 3.85
CA THR A 83 -3.78 8.52 4.69
C THR A 83 -2.90 7.58 3.85
N MET A 84 -3.30 7.27 2.62
CA MET A 84 -2.51 6.42 1.73
C MET A 84 -1.21 7.08 1.29
N LEU A 85 -1.21 8.41 1.13
CA LEU A 85 -0.03 9.19 0.75
C LEU A 85 0.94 9.40 1.92
N ASN A 86 0.43 9.55 3.15
CA ASN A 86 1.25 10.06 4.25
C ASN A 86 1.54 9.05 5.37
N ASP A 87 0.59 8.16 5.68
CA ASP A 87 0.70 7.35 6.89
C ASP A 87 1.78 6.29 6.78
N LYS A 88 2.55 6.10 7.84
CA LYS A 88 3.46 4.96 7.98
C LYS A 88 2.77 3.86 8.77
N PHE A 89 1.96 3.06 8.07
CA PHE A 89 1.13 2.02 8.70
C PHE A 89 1.92 1.02 9.56
N TRP A 90 3.22 0.85 9.31
CA TRP A 90 4.10 -0.07 10.06
C TRP A 90 4.74 0.54 11.31
N GLU A 91 4.62 1.86 11.54
CA GLU A 91 5.05 2.51 12.78
C GLU A 91 3.91 2.58 13.81
N ASN A 92 2.65 2.39 13.38
CA ASN A 92 1.46 2.40 14.24
C ASN A 92 1.12 1.01 14.84
N LEU A 93 2.10 0.10 14.92
CA LEU A 93 1.95 -1.20 15.58
C LEU A 93 2.51 -1.12 17.01
N GLU A 94 1.96 -0.21 17.82
CA GLU A 94 2.06 -0.28 19.28
C GLU A 94 0.65 -0.54 19.81
N ASP A 95 0.42 -1.80 20.22
CA ASP A 95 -0.47 -2.23 21.31
C ASP A 95 -0.01 -3.60 21.81
#